data_AF-A0A388NSE5-F1
#
_entry.id   AF-A0A388NSE5-F1
#
_cell.length_a   1.000
_cell.length_b   1.000
_cell.length_c   1.000
_cell.angle_alpha   90.00
_cell.angle_beta   90.00
_cell.angle_gamma   90.00
#
_symmetry.space_group_name_H-M   'P 1'
#
loop_
_entity.id
_entity.type
_entity.pdbx_description
1 polymer ?
#
loop_
_entity_poly.entity_id
_entity_poly.type
_entity_poly.pdbx_seq_one_letter_code
_entity_poly.pdbx_strand_id
1 'polypeptide(L)'
;MGRQARQCLSAVLIATVVFRVALPLHYVQASAPESVVINELAWAGTTANANAEWIELYNGSAASISLANWTLSAADGTPSFTLSGTIAAGGYFVLERTADTTIADITAGQVYTGALSTHWRAAHTAQRGRHGDGYGQR
;
A
#
# COMPACT_ATOMS: atom_id res chain seq x y z
N MET A 1 60.49 -47.49 -55.45
CA MET A 1 59.15 -47.70 -54.86
C MET A 1 58.65 -46.37 -54.33
N GLY A 2 57.79 -45.71 -55.09
CA GLY A 2 57.29 -44.37 -54.78
C GLY A 2 56.11 -44.37 -53.82
N ARG A 3 55.94 -43.27 -53.10
CA ARG A 3 54.64 -42.76 -52.64
C ARG A 3 54.68 -41.23 -52.80
N GLN A 4 54.00 -40.74 -53.83
CA GLN A 4 52.78 -39.90 -53.73
C GLN A 4 53.10 -38.53 -53.11
N ALA A 5 53.39 -37.51 -53.92
CA ALA A 5 52.44 -36.64 -54.63
C ALA A 5 51.74 -35.63 -53.70
N ARG A 6 52.03 -34.36 -53.98
CA ARG A 6 51.54 -33.15 -53.32
C ARG A 6 50.04 -32.96 -53.59
N GLN A 7 49.30 -32.46 -52.60
CA GLN A 7 48.01 -31.77 -52.76
C GLN A 7 48.07 -30.55 -51.82
N CYS A 8 48.25 -29.32 -52.31
CA CYS A 8 47.24 -28.36 -52.80
C CYS A 8 46.38 -27.73 -51.69
N LEU A 9 46.67 -26.45 -51.42
CA LEU A 9 45.84 -25.38 -50.82
C LEU A 9 44.35 -25.72 -50.56
N SER A 10 43.82 -25.39 -49.37
CA SER A 10 43.17 -24.10 -49.11
C SER A 10 42.23 -24.12 -47.89
N ALA A 11 42.02 -22.93 -47.35
CA ALA A 11 41.24 -22.52 -46.18
C ALA A 11 39.82 -23.10 -46.09
N VAL A 12 39.35 -23.36 -44.85
CA VAL A 12 38.23 -22.62 -44.24
C VAL A 12 38.44 -22.64 -42.72
N LEU A 13 38.64 -21.45 -42.15
CA LEU A 13 38.53 -21.19 -40.72
C LEU A 13 37.07 -21.50 -40.33
N ILE A 14 36.80 -22.62 -39.65
CA ILE A 14 35.50 -22.77 -38.98
C ILE A 14 35.59 -21.87 -37.74
N ALA A 15 35.40 -20.57 -37.96
CA ALA A 15 34.94 -19.67 -36.93
C ALA A 15 33.59 -20.23 -36.49
N THR A 16 33.59 -21.08 -35.46
CA THR A 16 32.39 -21.41 -34.73
C THR A 16 31.82 -20.08 -34.27
N VAL A 17 30.79 -19.61 -34.95
CA VAL A 17 29.94 -18.53 -34.49
C VAL A 17 29.36 -19.04 -33.18
N VAL A 18 30.01 -18.72 -32.07
CA VAL A 18 29.38 -18.79 -30.76
C VAL A 18 28.34 -17.68 -30.83
N PHE A 19 27.17 -18.03 -31.36
CA PHE A 19 25.98 -17.21 -31.26
C PHE A 19 25.66 -17.20 -29.76
N ARG A 20 26.32 -16.27 -29.05
CA ARG A 20 25.89 -15.90 -27.72
C ARG A 20 24.52 -15.29 -27.93
N VAL A 21 23.50 -16.10 -27.76
CA VAL A 21 22.20 -15.58 -27.36
C VAL A 21 22.47 -14.99 -25.97
N ALA A 22 22.96 -13.76 -25.93
CA ALA A 22 22.80 -12.90 -24.78
C ALA A 22 21.31 -12.62 -24.74
N LEU A 23 20.56 -13.54 -24.14
CA LEU A 23 19.21 -13.24 -23.72
C LEU A 23 19.34 -11.94 -22.91
N PRO A 24 18.70 -10.84 -23.32
CA PRO A 24 18.61 -9.71 -22.42
C PRO A 24 18.01 -10.28 -21.13
N LEU A 25 18.75 -10.14 -20.03
CA LEU A 25 18.14 -10.22 -18.72
C LEU A 25 17.11 -9.10 -18.72
N HIS A 26 15.87 -9.44 -19.07
CA HIS A 26 14.74 -8.61 -18.75
C HIS A 26 14.66 -8.68 -17.24
N TYR A 27 15.28 -7.71 -16.56
CA TYR A 27 14.94 -7.45 -15.19
C TYR A 27 13.49 -6.99 -15.24
N VAL A 28 12.56 -7.94 -15.01
CA VAL A 28 11.20 -7.59 -14.65
C VAL A 28 11.33 -6.95 -13.28
N GLN A 29 11.57 -5.65 -13.29
CA GLN A 29 11.48 -4.85 -12.10
C GLN A 29 10.00 -4.88 -11.76
N ALA A 30 9.61 -5.84 -10.91
CA ALA A 30 8.33 -5.76 -10.25
C ALA A 30 8.34 -4.38 -9.58
N SER A 31 7.54 -3.44 -10.10
CA SER A 31 7.13 -2.31 -9.30
C SER A 31 6.32 -2.93 -8.19
N ALA A 32 6.97 -3.33 -7.10
CA ALA A 32 6.25 -3.64 -5.88
C ALA A 32 5.40 -2.40 -5.63
N PRO A 33 4.06 -2.51 -5.52
CA PRO A 33 3.32 -1.38 -5.03
C PRO A 33 3.92 -1.07 -3.66
N GLU A 34 4.55 0.10 -3.52
CA GLU A 34 4.84 0.69 -2.22
C GLU A 34 3.48 1.07 -1.62
N SER A 35 2.67 0.07 -1.27
CA SER A 35 1.33 0.30 -0.75
C SER A 35 1.30 -0.22 0.67
N VAL A 36 1.74 0.65 1.58
CA VAL A 36 1.12 0.63 2.90
C VAL A 36 -0.32 1.08 2.68
N VAL A 37 -1.27 0.24 3.07
CA VAL A 37 -2.70 0.51 2.96
C VAL A 37 -3.32 0.55 4.34
N ILE A 38 -4.47 1.22 4.45
CA ILE A 38 -5.35 1.02 5.60
C ILE A 38 -6.02 -0.35 5.41
N ASN A 39 -5.73 -1.30 6.30
CA ASN A 39 -6.30 -2.63 6.27
C ASN A 39 -7.64 -2.67 7.02
N GLU A 40 -7.66 -2.13 8.24
CA GLU A 40 -8.84 -2.09 9.10
C GLU A 40 -8.99 -0.74 9.81
N LEU A 41 -10.24 -0.43 10.15
CA LEU A 41 -10.63 0.83 10.78
C LEU A 41 -11.82 0.64 11.72
N ALA A 42 -11.58 0.72 13.03
CA ALA A 42 -12.62 0.62 14.05
C ALA A 42 -13.05 2.02 14.56
N TRP A 43 -13.61 2.83 13.66
CA TRP A 43 -13.92 4.24 13.94
C TRP A 43 -15.01 4.45 15.01
N ALA A 44 -15.92 3.49 15.20
CA ALA A 44 -17.08 3.65 16.08
C ALA A 44 -16.80 3.34 17.55
N GLY A 45 -15.59 2.86 17.86
CA GLY A 45 -15.26 2.32 19.16
C GLY A 45 -16.04 1.05 19.51
N THR A 46 -16.28 0.84 20.80
CA THR A 46 -17.12 -0.24 21.34
C THR A 46 -18.35 0.34 22.03
N THR A 47 -19.34 -0.50 22.34
CA THR A 47 -20.50 -0.09 23.17
C THR A 47 -20.08 0.44 24.55
N ALA A 48 -18.98 -0.07 25.11
CA ALA A 48 -18.48 0.34 26.42
C ALA A 48 -17.62 1.62 26.37
N ASN A 49 -16.95 1.86 25.24
CA ASN A 49 -16.04 2.98 25.08
C ASN A 49 -16.01 3.45 23.61
N ALA A 50 -16.60 4.62 23.34
CA ALA A 50 -16.59 5.23 22.01
C ALA A 50 -15.20 5.70 21.57
N ASN A 51 -14.24 5.84 22.49
CA ASN A 51 -12.84 6.18 22.17
C ASN A 51 -11.98 4.95 21.90
N ALA A 52 -12.54 3.73 21.96
CA ALA A 52 -11.85 2.48 21.64
C ALA A 52 -11.65 2.33 20.12
N GLU A 53 -11.09 3.37 19.51
CA GLU A 53 -10.82 3.50 18.10
C GLU A 53 -9.41 3.00 17.79
N TRP A 54 -9.29 2.30 16.66
CA TRP A 54 -8.00 1.90 16.15
C TRP A 54 -7.97 1.85 14.61
N ILE A 55 -6.77 1.95 14.08
CA ILE A 55 -6.45 1.89 12.65
C ILE A 55 -5.37 0.82 12.49
N GLU A 56 -5.50 -0.06 11.50
CA GLU A 56 -4.41 -0.97 11.13
C GLU A 56 -3.90 -0.66 9.74
N LEU A 57 -2.57 -0.54 9.65
CA LEU A 57 -1.85 -0.40 8.39
C LEU A 57 -1.25 -1.74 8.00
N TYR A 58 -1.32 -2.09 6.72
CA TYR A 58 -0.70 -3.30 6.17
C TYR A 58 0.34 -2.94 5.12
N ASN A 59 1.54 -3.52 5.23
CA ASN A 59 2.59 -3.41 4.22
C ASN A 59 2.54 -4.61 3.27
N GLY A 60 1.94 -4.40 2.09
CA GLY A 60 1.86 -5.43 1.05
C GLY A 60 3.12 -5.66 0.23
N SER A 61 4.22 -4.94 0.52
CA SER A 61 5.47 -5.08 -0.22
C SER A 61 6.35 -6.23 0.30
N ALA A 62 7.35 -6.59 -0.50
CA ALA A 62 8.35 -7.61 -0.13
C ALA A 62 9.50 -7.05 0.74
N ALA A 63 9.46 -5.78 1.13
CA ALA A 63 10.47 -5.13 1.94
C ALA A 63 9.85 -4.47 3.18
N SER A 64 10.65 -4.25 4.22
CA SER A 64 10.21 -3.42 5.36
C SER A 64 10.08 -1.95 4.94
N ILE A 65 9.01 -1.28 5.36
CA ILE A 65 8.77 0.14 5.07
C ILE A 65 8.85 0.94 6.38
N SER A 66 9.69 1.96 6.40
CA SER A 66 9.71 2.94 7.50
C SER A 66 8.55 3.92 7.35
N LEU A 67 7.81 4.15 8.43
CA LEU A 67 6.73 5.13 8.51
C LEU A 67 7.23 6.50 9.01
N ALA A 68 8.54 6.63 9.29
CA ALA A 68 9.09 7.85 9.86
C ALA A 68 8.74 9.07 8.99
N ASN A 69 8.14 10.08 9.63
CA ASN A 69 7.71 11.34 9.02
C ASN A 69 6.54 11.22 8.02
N TRP A 70 5.92 10.06 7.88
CA TRP A 70 4.65 9.96 7.16
C TRP A 70 3.56 10.64 7.98
N THR A 71 2.57 11.23 7.32
CA THR A 71 1.42 11.82 8.01
C THR A 71 0.17 11.05 7.65
N LEU A 72 -0.56 10.59 8.67
CA LEU A 72 -1.92 10.09 8.50
C LEU A 72 -2.88 11.22 8.82
N SER A 73 -3.68 11.62 7.84
CA SER A 73 -4.63 12.73 7.94
C SER A 73 -5.99 12.36 7.40
N ALA A 74 -7.04 12.64 8.17
CA ALA A 74 -8.41 12.61 7.66
C ALA A 74 -8.68 13.75 6.68
N ALA A 75 -9.63 13.53 5.76
CA ALA A 75 -9.97 14.48 4.70
C ALA A 75 -10.58 15.79 5.22
N ASP A 76 -11.23 15.77 6.38
CA ASP A 76 -11.76 16.96 7.06
C ASP A 76 -10.70 17.69 7.90
N GLY A 77 -9.44 17.22 7.86
CA GLY A 77 -8.29 17.82 8.54
C GLY A 77 -8.01 17.26 9.93
N THR A 78 -8.89 16.44 10.50
CA THR A 78 -8.69 15.88 11.86
C THR A 78 -9.25 14.45 11.99
N PRO A 79 -8.46 13.48 12.49
CA PRO A 79 -7.13 13.64 13.05
C PRO A 79 -6.05 13.79 11.96
N SER A 80 -4.95 14.46 12.31
CA SER A 80 -3.75 14.56 11.49
C SER A 80 -2.54 14.43 12.40
N PHE A 81 -1.73 13.39 12.18
CA PHE A 81 -0.58 13.12 13.03
C PHE A 81 0.54 12.40 12.25
N THR A 82 1.76 12.62 12.71
CA THR A 82 2.95 12.00 12.13
C THR A 82 3.14 10.58 12.68
N LEU A 83 3.44 9.66 11.77
CA LEU A 83 3.75 8.28 12.04
C LEU A 83 5.24 8.10 12.36
N SER A 84 5.51 7.02 13.08
CA SER A 84 6.83 6.54 13.39
C SER A 84 6.85 5.01 13.36
N GLY A 85 8.05 4.43 13.40
CA GLY A 85 8.21 2.97 13.34
C GLY A 85 8.37 2.42 11.93
N THR A 86 8.32 1.10 11.83
CA THR A 86 8.59 0.35 10.60
C THR A 86 7.61 -0.81 10.53
N ILE A 87 7.04 -1.05 9.36
CA ILE A 87 6.24 -2.23 9.08
C ILE A 87 7.10 -3.24 8.32
N ALA A 88 7.28 -4.45 8.85
CA ALA A 88 7.96 -5.52 8.14
C ALA A 88 7.27 -5.86 6.80
N ALA A 89 7.96 -6.56 5.90
CA ALA A 89 7.35 -7.09 4.68
C ALA A 89 6.16 -8.00 5.01
N GLY A 90 4.99 -7.75 4.43
CA GLY A 90 3.75 -8.46 4.77
C GLY A 90 3.26 -8.24 6.22
N GLY A 91 3.81 -7.25 6.93
CA GLY A 91 3.50 -6.97 8.33
C GLY A 91 2.34 -5.99 8.51
N TYR A 92 1.90 -5.86 9.76
CA TYR A 92 0.83 -4.98 10.21
C TYR A 92 1.33 -3.98 11.24
N PHE A 93 0.67 -2.84 11.33
CA PHE A 93 0.98 -1.79 12.31
C PHE A 93 -0.32 -1.19 12.84
N VAL A 94 -0.59 -1.44 14.12
CA VAL A 94 -1.80 -1.00 14.81
C VAL A 94 -1.57 0.36 15.46
N LEU A 95 -2.52 1.27 15.24
CA LEU A 95 -2.60 2.55 15.92
C LEU A 95 -3.84 2.59 16.79
N GLU A 96 -3.68 2.98 18.04
CA GLU A 96 -4.79 3.11 18.98
C GLU A 96 -4.99 4.56 19.43
N ARG A 97 -6.24 4.94 19.65
CA ARG A 97 -6.57 6.28 20.12
C ARG A 97 -6.35 6.38 21.63
N THR A 98 -5.63 7.43 22.07
CA THR A 98 -5.41 7.85 23.46
C THR A 98 -4.58 6.90 24.33
N ALA A 99 -4.74 5.59 24.24
CA ALA A 99 -3.96 4.61 25.01
C ALA A 99 -3.94 3.23 24.33
N ASP A 100 -2.87 2.46 24.58
CA ASP A 100 -2.66 1.07 24.15
C ASP A 100 -3.46 0.11 25.05
N THR A 101 -4.79 0.10 24.87
CA THR A 101 -5.74 -0.62 25.74
C THR A 101 -6.99 -1.11 25.00
N THR A 102 -7.14 -0.77 23.71
CA THR A 102 -8.32 -1.06 22.90
C THR A 102 -8.31 -2.52 22.44
N ILE A 103 -7.17 -3.00 21.94
CA ILE A 103 -6.95 -4.40 21.57
C ILE A 103 -6.07 -5.04 22.63
N ALA A 104 -6.66 -5.83 23.53
CA ALA A 104 -5.98 -6.34 24.72
C ALA A 104 -4.72 -7.18 24.42
N ASP A 105 -4.71 -7.89 23.29
CA ASP A 105 -3.67 -8.88 22.96
C ASP A 105 -2.70 -8.40 21.87
N ILE A 106 -2.80 -7.13 21.44
CA ILE A 106 -1.91 -6.55 20.43
C ILE A 106 -1.40 -5.21 20.93
N THR A 107 -0.09 -5.10 21.14
CA THR A 107 0.56 -3.83 21.47
C THR A 107 0.47 -2.86 20.29
N ALA A 108 -0.04 -1.66 20.54
CA ALA A 108 -0.08 -0.58 19.56
C ALA A 108 1.35 -0.21 19.12
N GLY A 109 1.55 -0.15 17.80
CA GLY A 109 2.77 0.40 17.21
C GLY A 109 2.89 1.90 17.47
N GLN A 110 1.75 2.61 17.61
CA GLN A 110 1.71 4.01 17.99
C GLN A 110 0.35 4.38 18.60
N VAL A 111 0.37 5.25 19.61
CA VAL A 111 -0.85 5.91 20.11
C VAL A 111 -1.04 7.26 19.42
N TYR A 112 -2.28 7.57 19.03
CA TYR A 112 -2.64 8.87 18.43
C TYR A 112 -3.74 9.59 19.21
N THR A 113 -3.95 10.86 18.89
CA THR A 113 -5.01 11.69 19.48
C THR A 113 -5.88 12.33 18.40
N GLY A 114 -7.11 12.69 18.78
CA GLY A 114 -8.16 13.14 17.86
C GLY A 114 -9.10 12.00 17.49
N ALA A 115 -10.39 12.30 17.34
CA ALA A 115 -11.42 11.30 17.05
C ALA A 115 -11.55 11.09 15.54
N LEU A 116 -11.74 9.85 15.11
CA LEU A 116 -12.17 9.53 13.76
C LEU A 116 -13.61 10.05 13.57
N SER A 117 -13.79 11.07 12.73
CA SER A 117 -15.10 11.68 12.52
C SER A 117 -15.95 10.91 11.50
N THR A 118 -17.27 10.93 11.67
CA THR A 118 -18.22 10.55 10.61
C THR A 118 -18.95 11.78 10.10
N HIS A 119 -18.33 12.53 9.20
CA HIS A 119 -19.06 13.52 8.43
C HIS A 119 -19.85 12.84 7.29
N TRP A 120 -20.93 12.11 7.62
CA TRP A 120 -21.85 11.63 6.57
C TRP A 120 -22.83 12.72 6.07
N ARG A 121 -22.70 13.99 6.51
CA ARG A 121 -23.60 15.12 6.16
C ARG A 121 -22.74 16.32 5.68
N ALA A 122 -23.08 17.10 4.65
CA ALA A 122 -24.40 17.65 4.36
C ALA A 122 -24.60 18.16 2.89
N ALA A 123 -24.30 17.38 1.86
CA ALA A 123 -24.65 17.79 0.47
C ALA A 123 -26.11 17.43 0.06
N HIS A 124 -26.77 16.49 0.76
CA HIS A 124 -28.06 15.96 0.31
C HIS A 124 -29.30 16.62 0.96
N THR A 125 -29.16 17.49 1.97
CA THR A 125 -30.31 18.17 2.60
C THR A 125 -30.65 19.53 1.97
N ALA A 126 -29.82 20.05 1.06
CA ALA A 126 -30.08 21.34 0.41
C ALA A 126 -31.04 21.27 -0.80
N GLN A 127 -31.42 20.08 -1.28
CA GLN A 127 -32.28 19.91 -2.46
C GLN A 127 -33.76 19.55 -2.15
N ARG A 128 -34.13 19.30 -0.89
CA ARG A 128 -35.53 19.10 -0.47
C ARG A 128 -36.22 20.34 0.11
N GLY A 129 -35.69 21.54 -0.19
CA GLY A 129 -36.28 22.80 0.28
C GLY A 129 -36.73 23.77 -0.83
N ARG A 130 -36.60 23.38 -2.11
CA ARG A 130 -36.95 24.24 -3.26
C ARG A 130 -37.93 23.60 -4.25
N HIS A 131 -38.73 22.64 -3.80
CA HIS A 131 -39.84 22.16 -4.61
C HIS A 131 -41.12 22.44 -3.83
N GLY A 132 -41.71 23.61 -4.11
CA GLY A 132 -43.04 23.93 -3.63
C GLY A 132 -44.05 23.03 -4.32
N ASP A 133 -44.76 22.24 -3.53
CA ASP A 133 -45.97 21.54 -3.91
C ASP A 133 -47.13 22.18 -3.15
N GLY A 134 -47.64 23.26 -3.75
CA GLY A 134 -49.01 23.67 -3.52
C GLY A 134 -49.94 22.56 -3.99
N TYR A 135 -50.47 21.79 -3.04
CA TYR A 135 -51.74 21.09 -3.21
C TYR A 135 -52.67 21.52 -2.09
N GLY A 136 -53.61 22.39 -2.45
CA GLY A 136 -54.76 22.66 -1.62
C GLY A 136 -55.60 21.39 -1.46
N GLN A 137 -56.12 21.20 -0.26
CA GLN A 137 -57.41 20.56 -0.04
C GLN A 137 -58.15 21.39 1.01
N ARG A 138 -59.46 21.37 0.82
CA ARG A 138 -60.50 22.17 1.47
C ARG A 138 -60.53 22.04 2.99
#